data_AF-Q9SQD0-F1
#
_entry.id   AF-Q9SQD0-F1
#
_cell.length_a   1.000
_cell.length_b   1.000
_cell.length_c   1.000
_cell.angle_alpha   90.00
_cell.angle_beta   90.00
_cell.angle_gamma   90.00
#
_symmetry.space_group_name_H-M   'P 1'
#
loop_
_entity.id
_entity.type
_entity.pdbx_description
1 polymer ?
#
loop_
_entity_poly.entity_id
_entity_poly.type
_entity_poly.pdbx_seq_one_letter_code
_entity_poly.pdbx_strand_id
1 'polypeptide(L)' 'INYLRAGLKRGNITEEEEDVIVKLHATLGNRWSPIAGHLPGRT' A
#
# COMPACT_ATOMS: atom_id res chain seq x y z
N ILE A 1 -9.67 -19.58 9.58
CA ILE A 1 -10.93 -18.90 10.01
C ILE A 1 -10.55 -17.69 10.84
N ASN A 2 -11.19 -16.54 10.57
CA ASN A 2 -11.02 -15.19 11.16
C ASN A 2 -10.05 -14.19 10.49
N TYR A 3 -10.41 -13.75 9.28
CA TYR A 3 -10.07 -12.41 8.76
C TYR A 3 -11.07 -11.38 9.34
N LEU A 4 -11.01 -11.12 10.64
CA LEU A 4 -11.93 -10.18 11.28
C LEU A 4 -11.53 -8.73 10.98
N ARG A 5 -12.01 -8.23 9.84
CA ARG A 5 -12.91 -7.06 9.81
C ARG A 5 -13.39 -6.78 8.38
N ALA A 6 -14.55 -7.33 8.06
CA ALA A 6 -15.37 -7.03 6.88
C ALA A 6 -16.02 -5.62 6.95
N GLY A 7 -15.23 -4.60 7.24
CA GLY A 7 -15.71 -3.22 7.40
C GLY A 7 -14.65 -2.15 7.14
N LEU A 8 -13.39 -2.52 6.94
CA LEU A 8 -12.40 -1.60 6.41
C LEU A 8 -12.46 -1.74 4.89
N LYS A 9 -13.36 -0.98 4.25
CA LYS A 9 -13.18 -0.58 2.85
C LYS A 9 -11.89 0.26 2.78
N ARG A 10 -10.72 -0.34 3.02
CA ARG A 10 -9.48 0.16 2.45
C ARG A 10 -9.77 0.01 0.97
N GLY A 11 -10.21 1.10 0.33
CA GLY A 11 -10.61 1.11 -1.07
C GLY A 11 -9.57 0.34 -1.86
N ASN A 12 -9.98 -0.43 -2.86
CA ASN A 12 -9.07 -1.20 -3.70
C ASN A 12 -7.75 -0.43 -3.87
N ILE A 13 -6.64 -0.98 -3.34
CA ILE A 13 -5.33 -0.48 -3.74
C ILE A 13 -5.35 -0.64 -5.25
N THR A 14 -5.28 0.46 -5.99
CA THR A 14 -5.37 0.36 -7.45
C THR A 14 -4.12 -0.37 -7.93
N GLU A 15 -4.20 -1.04 -9.09
CA GLU A 15 -3.03 -1.69 -9.69
C GLU A 15 -1.86 -0.71 -9.87
N GLU A 16 -2.17 0.58 -10.05
CA GLU A 16 -1.18 1.67 -10.08
C GLU A 16 -0.48 1.87 -8.73
N GLU A 17 -1.22 1.88 -7.62
CA GLU A 17 -0.65 1.96 -6.27
C GLU A 17 0.22 0.71 -5.99
N GLU A 18 -0.21 -0.49 -6.42
CA GLU A 18 0.57 -1.72 -6.27
C GLU A 18 1.87 -1.70 -7.08
N ASP A 19 1.84 -1.28 -8.35
CA ASP A 19 3.03 -1.17 -9.19
C ASP A 19 4.05 -0.18 -8.60
N VAL A 20 3.58 0.95 -8.06
CA VAL A 20 4.43 1.93 -7.38
C VAL A 20 5.04 1.33 -6.11
N ILE A 21 4.26 0.62 -5.29
CA ILE A 21 4.78 -0.07 -4.10
C ILE A 21 5.85 -1.08 -4.49
N VAL A 22 5.62 -1.90 -5.52
CA VAL A 22 6.57 -2.92 -5.97
C VAL A 22 7.86 -2.28 -6.52
N LYS A 23 7.75 -1.25 -7.35
CA LYS A 23 8.90 -0.51 -7.89
C LYS A 23 9.71 0.18 -6.78
N LEU A 24 9.03 0.84 -5.85
CA LEU A 24 9.68 1.53 -4.74
C LEU A 24 10.26 0.54 -3.74
N HIS A 25 9.61 -0.60 -3.47
CA HIS A 25 10.15 -1.66 -2.60
C HIS A 25 11.38 -2.31 -3.23
N ALA A 26 11.38 -2.54 -4.55
CA ALA A 26 12.56 -3.01 -5.26
C ALA A 26 13.73 -2.01 -5.19
N THR A 27 13.44 -0.71 -5.14
CA THR A 27 14.46 0.35 -5.12
C THR A 27 14.94 0.71 -3.71
N LEU A 28 14.02 0.78 -2.74
CA LEU A 28 14.23 1.29 -1.38
C LEU A 28 14.29 0.16 -0.33
N GLY A 29 13.89 -1.05 -0.68
CA GLY A 29 13.75 -2.19 0.22
C GLY A 29 12.64 -1.98 1.25
N ASN A 30 12.87 -2.41 2.48
CA ASN A 30 11.89 -2.34 3.58
C ASN A 30 11.66 -0.92 4.15
N ARG A 31 11.94 0.14 3.37
CA ARG A 31 11.69 1.52 3.78
C ARG A 31 10.25 1.93 3.46
N TRP A 32 9.31 1.56 4.32
CA TRP A 32 7.88 1.85 4.11
C TRP A 32 7.48 3.32 4.28
N SER A 33 8.21 4.12 5.07
CA SER A 33 7.91 5.55 5.22
C SER A 33 7.89 6.32 3.89
N PRO A 34 8.94 6.25 3.03
CA PRO A 34 8.91 6.93 1.74
C PRO A 34 7.90 6.31 0.75
N ILE A 35 7.65 5.01 0.84
CA ILE A 35 6.66 4.30 0.00
C ILE A 35 5.25 4.80 0.33
N ALA A 36 4.90 4.86 1.61
CA ALA A 36 3.62 5.41 2.07
C ALA A 36 3.48 6.91 1.73
N GLY A 37 4.59 7.66 1.74
CA GLY A 37 4.60 9.06 1.28
C GLY A 37 4.30 9.24 -0.21
N HIS A 38 4.52 8.20 -1.04
CA HIS A 38 4.15 8.19 -2.46
C HIS A 38 2.70 7.79 -2.73
N LEU A 39 1.93 7.42 -1.69
CA LEU A 39 0.51 7.08 -1.79
C LEU A 39 -0.35 8.18 -1.13
N PRO A 40 -0.45 9.37 -1.76
CA PRO A 40 -1.24 10.47 -1.21
C PRO A 40 -2.71 10.06 -1.16
N GLY A 41 -3.31 10.04 0.03
CA GLY A 41 -4.71 9.64 0.25
C GLY A 41 -4.93 8.36 1.05
N ARG A 42 -3.86 7.73 1.56
CA ARG A 42 -3.90 6.51 2.41
C ARG A 42 -3.34 6.69 3.83
N THR A 43 -3.18 7.92 4.30
CA THR A 43 -2.87 8.26 5.70
C THR A 43 -4.11 8.68 6.46
#